data_AF-I7KG29-F1
#
_entry.id   AF-I7KG29-F1
#
_cell.length_a   1.000
_cell.length_b   1.000
_cell.length_c   1.000
_cell.angle_alpha   90.00
_cell.angle_beta   90.00
_cell.angle_gamma   90.00
#
_symmetry.space_group_name_H-M   'P 1'
#
loop_
_entity.id
_entity.type
_entity.pdbx_description
1 polymer ?
#
loop_
_entity_poly.entity_id
_entity_poly.type
_entity_poly.pdbx_seq_one_letter_code
_entity_poly.pdbx_strand_id
1 'polypeptide(L)'
;MVITLFMLIFIALLILTGAYLLWSQRHGQFIIFNFETNPKVKNLFVFTSIGLFIVAAIGIFILFTLSREYNFITLILGSIIVMIFSLSFLKLNA
;
A
#
# COMPACT_ATOMS: atom_id res chain seq x y z
N MET A 1 -1.46 -16.30 18.77
CA MET A 1 -2.13 -15.00 19.05
C MET A 1 -1.25 -13.83 18.65
N VAL A 2 0.01 -13.76 19.09
CA VAL A 2 0.92 -12.63 18.78
C VAL A 2 1.07 -12.37 17.27
N ILE A 3 1.39 -13.39 16.46
CA ILE A 3 1.55 -13.25 15.00
C ILE A 3 0.27 -12.75 14.32
N THR A 4 -0.89 -13.26 14.74
CA THR A 4 -2.19 -12.85 14.19
C THR A 4 -2.48 -11.37 14.45
N LEU A 5 -2.12 -10.87 15.64
CA LEU A 5 -2.26 -9.46 15.99
C LEU A 5 -1.33 -8.57 15.13
N PHE A 6 -0.07 -8.96 14.97
CA PHE A 6 0.86 -8.27 14.09
C PHE A 6 0.37 -8.22 12.64
N MET A 7 -0.21 -9.31 12.14
CA MET A 7 -0.78 -9.34 10.80
C MET A 7 -1.98 -8.43 10.64
N LEU A 8 -2.88 -8.36 11.63
CA LEU A 8 -3.98 -7.40 11.63
C LEU A 8 -3.48 -5.96 11.56
N ILE A 9 -2.47 -5.62 12.35
CA ILE A 9 -1.86 -4.29 12.34
C ILE A 9 -1.23 -4.01 10.97
N PHE A 10 -0.50 -4.98 10.40
CA PHE A 10 0.11 -4.83 9.09
C PHE A 10 -0.93 -4.61 7.99
N ILE A 11 -1.99 -5.41 7.94
CA ILE A 11 -3.09 -5.26 6.99
C ILE A 11 -3.78 -3.90 7.17
N ALA A 12 -4.05 -3.48 8.42
CA ALA A 12 -4.63 -2.18 8.70
C ALA A 12 -3.73 -1.04 8.19
N LEU A 13 -2.41 -1.16 8.33
CA LEU A 13 -1.44 -0.21 7.78
C LEU A 13 -1.46 -0.19 6.24
N LEU A 14 -1.59 -1.34 5.57
CA LEU A 14 -1.73 -1.36 4.10
C LEU A 14 -2.98 -0.61 3.65
N ILE A 15 -4.12 -0.84 4.32
CA ILE A 15 -5.39 -0.16 4.02
C ILE A 15 -5.26 1.34 4.28
N LEU A 16 -4.68 1.73 5.42
CA LEU A 16 -4.48 3.13 5.78
C LEU A 16 -3.55 3.85 4.81
N THR A 17 -2.47 3.19 4.38
CA THR A 17 -1.54 3.72 3.38
C THR A 17 -2.23 3.87 2.02
N GLY A 18 -2.99 2.87 1.58
CA GLY A 18 -3.76 2.94 0.34
C GLY A 18 -4.79 4.09 0.37
N ALA A 19 -5.56 4.18 1.46
CA ALA A 19 -6.54 5.24 1.65
C ALA A 19 -5.88 6.63 1.65
N TYR A 20 -4.72 6.76 2.31
CA TYR A 20 -3.95 8.00 2.32
C TYR A 20 -3.45 8.39 0.93
N LEU A 21 -2.95 7.44 0.12
CA LEU A 21 -2.51 7.71 -1.25
C LEU A 21 -3.67 8.18 -2.15
N LEU A 22 -4.86 7.60 -2.01
CA LEU A 22 -6.04 8.09 -2.73
C LEU A 22 -6.44 9.50 -2.30
N TRP A 23 -6.46 9.77 -0.99
CA TRP A 23 -6.74 11.10 -0.48
C TRP A 23 -5.72 12.12 -1.00
N SER A 24 -4.44 11.77 -0.95
CA SER A 24 -3.32 12.58 -1.42
C SER A 24 -3.40 12.87 -2.93
N GLN A 25 -3.79 11.89 -3.74
CA GLN A 25 -4.00 12.08 -5.17
C GLN A 25 -5.10 13.10 -5.48
N ARG A 26 -6.19 13.12 -4.71
CA ARG A 26 -7.31 14.07 -4.89
C ARG A 26 -6.91 15.51 -4.55
N HIS A 27 -6.07 15.69 -3.52
CA HIS A 27 -5.59 17.01 -3.09
C HIS A 27 -4.34 17.46 -3.84
N GLY A 28 -3.71 16.57 -4.63
CA GLY A 28 -2.46 16.86 -5.32
C GLY A 28 -1.27 17.07 -4.39
N GLN A 29 -1.36 16.62 -3.14
CA GLN A 29 -0.37 16.87 -2.10
C GLN A 29 -0.06 15.60 -1.32
N PHE A 30 1.23 15.32 -1.11
CA PHE A 30 1.74 14.18 -0.35
C PHE A 30 2.74 14.68 0.68
N ILE A 31 2.36 14.63 1.95
CA ILE A 31 3.13 15.20 3.06
C ILE A 31 3.47 16.69 2.79
N ILE A 32 4.69 16.97 2.30
CA ILE A 32 5.18 18.31 1.95
C ILE A 32 5.34 18.53 0.44
N PHE A 33 5.10 17.51 -0.40
CA PHE A 33 5.22 17.57 -1.85
C PHE A 33 3.89 17.94 -2.50
N ASN A 34 3.89 18.97 -3.35
CA ASN A 34 2.77 19.29 -4.24
C ASN A 34 3.07 18.77 -5.65
N PHE A 35 2.17 17.94 -6.19
CA PHE A 35 2.25 17.34 -7.52
C PHE A 35 0.93 17.47 -8.27
N GLU A 36 0.12 18.48 -7.93
CA GLU A 36 -1.22 18.69 -8.49
C GLU A 36 -1.26 18.69 -10.03
N THR A 37 -0.21 19.19 -10.66
CA THR A 37 -0.09 19.28 -12.12
C THR A 37 0.61 18.08 -12.77
N ASN A 38 1.13 17.11 -12.00
CA ASN A 38 1.86 15.96 -12.54
C ASN A 38 0.95 14.71 -12.64
N PRO A 39 0.39 14.41 -13.82
CA PRO A 39 -0.54 13.29 -14.00
C PRO A 39 0.13 11.92 -13.79
N LYS A 40 1.44 11.81 -13.99
CA LYS A 40 2.18 10.56 -13.78
C LYS A 40 2.25 10.20 -12.30
N VAL A 41 2.51 11.18 -11.44
CA VAL A 41 2.53 10.97 -9.98
C VAL A 41 1.12 10.68 -9.47
N LYS A 42 0.09 11.39 -9.96
CA LYS A 42 -1.30 11.08 -9.63
C LYS A 42 -1.68 9.64 -9.99
N ASN A 43 -1.32 9.18 -11.19
CA ASN A 43 -1.59 7.80 -11.60
C ASN A 43 -0.82 6.78 -10.75
N LEU A 44 0.44 7.05 -10.43
CA LEU A 44 1.23 6.19 -9.54
C LEU A 44 0.50 5.98 -8.19
N PHE A 45 -0.01 7.05 -7.59
CA PHE A 45 -0.72 6.98 -6.30
C PHE A 45 -1.99 6.13 -6.40
N VAL A 46 -2.76 6.25 -7.48
CA VAL A 46 -3.94 5.42 -7.72
C VAL A 46 -3.57 3.95 -7.88
N PHE A 47 -2.59 3.64 -8.74
CA PHE A 47 -2.17 2.25 -8.98
C PHE A 47 -1.62 1.60 -7.70
N THR A 48 -0.77 2.32 -6.94
CA THR A 48 -0.25 1.83 -5.67
C THR A 48 -1.37 1.62 -4.65
N SER A 49 -2.33 2.55 -4.53
CA SER A 49 -3.46 2.37 -3.62
C SER A 49 -4.29 1.14 -3.96
N ILE A 50 -4.59 0.92 -5.24
CA ILE A 50 -5.34 -0.26 -5.69
C ILE A 50 -4.57 -1.53 -5.35
N GLY A 51 -3.26 -1.56 -5.63
CA GLY A 51 -2.40 -2.70 -5.29
C GLY A 51 -2.39 -3.00 -3.80
N LEU A 52 -2.28 -1.98 -2.94
CA LEU A 52 -2.31 -2.14 -1.49
C LEU A 52 -3.66 -2.70 -0.99
N PHE A 53 -4.78 -2.25 -1.56
CA PHE A 53 -6.10 -2.80 -1.21
C PHE A 53 -6.28 -4.24 -1.66
N ILE A 54 -5.78 -4.61 -2.84
CA ILE A 54 -5.80 -5.99 -3.32
C ILE A 54 -4.99 -6.88 -2.37
N VAL A 55 -3.77 -6.46 -1.99
CA VAL A 55 -2.94 -7.22 -1.05
C VAL A 55 -3.56 -7.27 0.35
N ALA A 56 -4.19 -6.20 0.81
CA ALA A 56 -4.92 -6.21 2.07
C ALA A 56 -6.10 -7.20 2.05
N ALA A 57 -6.89 -7.24 0.96
CA ALA A 57 -7.98 -8.19 0.79
C ALA A 57 -7.47 -9.65 0.76
N ILE A 58 -6.40 -9.92 0.01
CA ILE A 58 -5.71 -11.23 0.02
C ILE A 58 -5.21 -11.56 1.42
N GLY A 59 -4.63 -10.59 2.13
CA GLY A 59 -4.13 -10.75 3.48
C GLY A 59 -5.22 -11.11 4.48
N ILE A 60 -6.38 -10.48 4.40
CA ILE A 60 -7.57 -10.82 5.20
C ILE A 60 -8.00 -12.25 4.90
N PHE A 61 -8.11 -12.62 3.62
CA PHE A 61 -8.49 -13.97 3.22
C PHE A 61 -7.53 -15.03 3.76
N ILE A 62 -6.22 -14.81 3.64
CA ILE A 62 -5.17 -15.69 4.15
C ILE A 62 -5.26 -15.81 5.67
N LEU A 63 -5.45 -14.69 6.37
CA LEU A 63 -5.47 -14.65 7.84
C LEU A 63 -6.59 -15.51 8.44
N PHE A 64 -7.75 -15.57 7.78
CA PHE A 64 -8.92 -16.29 8.29
C PHE A 64 -9.10 -17.70 7.72
N THR A 65 -8.49 -18.01 6.57
CA THR A 65 -8.74 -19.28 5.85
C THR A 65 -7.53 -20.21 5.83
N LEU A 66 -6.30 -19.69 5.75
CA LEU A 66 -5.08 -20.49 5.55
C LEU A 66 -4.27 -20.66 6.84
N SER A 67 -3.27 -21.54 6.79
CA SER A 67 -2.33 -21.72 7.91
C SER A 67 -1.45 -20.48 8.10
N ARG A 68 -0.88 -20.34 9.31
CA ARG A 68 -0.17 -19.12 9.72
C ARG A 68 1.04 -18.78 8.86
N GLU A 69 1.65 -19.77 8.22
CA GLU A 69 2.84 -19.62 7.39
C GLU A 69 2.55 -18.84 6.10
N TYR A 70 1.33 -18.93 5.56
CA TYR A 70 0.94 -18.21 4.35
C TYR A 70 0.86 -16.68 4.55
N ASN A 71 0.82 -16.20 5.80
CA ASN A 71 0.86 -14.76 6.10
C ASN A 71 2.15 -14.09 5.59
N PHE A 72 3.24 -14.85 5.40
CA PHE A 72 4.45 -14.32 4.77
C PHE A 72 4.22 -13.79 3.36
N ILE A 73 3.26 -14.36 2.62
CA ILE A 73 2.91 -13.89 1.27
C ILE A 73 2.40 -12.45 1.34
N THR A 74 1.49 -12.15 2.27
CA THR A 74 0.96 -10.80 2.48
C THR A 74 2.08 -9.80 2.82
N LEU A 75 3.02 -10.20 3.67
CA LEU A 75 4.17 -9.36 4.07
C LEU A 75 5.07 -9.06 2.86
N ILE A 76 5.42 -10.07 2.08
CA ILE A 76 6.27 -9.93 0.89
C ILE A 76 5.58 -9.06 -0.16
N LEU A 77 4.32 -9.35 -0.49
CA LEU A 77 3.57 -8.59 -1.48
C LEU A 77 3.39 -7.12 -1.08
N GLY A 78 3.03 -6.86 0.18
CA GLY A 78 2.89 -5.50 0.69
C GLY A 78 4.21 -4.73 0.60
N SER A 79 5.32 -5.36 1.00
CA SER A 79 6.65 -4.77 0.94
C SER A 79 7.10 -4.46 -0.49
N ILE A 80 6.84 -5.36 -1.44
CA ILE A 80 7.17 -5.16 -2.86
C ILE A 80 6.40 -3.97 -3.42
N ILE A 81 5.10 -3.84 -3.13
CA ILE A 81 4.29 -2.72 -3.62
C ILE A 81 4.82 -1.39 -3.09
N VAL A 82 5.13 -1.31 -1.79
CA VAL A 82 5.69 -0.10 -1.18
C VAL A 82 7.08 0.23 -1.74
N MET A 83 7.91 -0.78 -1.99
CA MET A 83 9.22 -0.61 -2.63
C MET A 83 9.09 -0.05 -4.05
N ILE A 84 8.22 -0.64 -4.88
CA ILE A 84 7.96 -0.18 -6.24
C ILE A 84 7.45 1.26 -6.23
N PHE A 85 6.53 1.59 -5.31
CA PHE A 85 6.05 2.96 -5.13
C PHE A 85 7.19 3.93 -4.82
N SER A 86 8.03 3.62 -3.83
CA SER A 86 9.15 4.47 -3.42
C SER A 86 10.12 4.76 -4.57
N LEU A 87 10.54 3.71 -5.29
CA LEU A 87 11.45 3.85 -6.44
C LEU A 87 10.81 4.64 -7.59
N SER A 88 9.53 4.39 -7.88
CA SER A 88 8.81 5.07 -8.96
C SER A 88 8.54 6.53 -8.64
N PHE A 89 8.22 6.84 -7.38
CA PHE A 89 8.00 8.19 -6.90
C PHE A 89 9.29 9.02 -6.98
N LEU A 90 10.41 8.45 -6.52
CA LEU A 90 11.73 9.09 -6.64
C LEU A 90 12.06 9.42 -8.10
N LYS A 91 11.85 8.46 -9.02
CA LYS A 91 12.14 8.66 -10.45
C LYS A 91 11.26 9.72 -11.12
N LEU A 92 10.02 9.90 -10.66
CA LEU A 92 9.09 10.88 -11.26
C LEU A 92 9.24 12.30 -10.68
N ASN A 93 9.98 12.43 -9.57
CA ASN A 93 10.18 13.68 -8.85
C ASN A 93 11.65 14.15 -8.81
N ALA A 94 12.57 13.35 -9.32
CA ALA A 94 13.96 13.73 -9.61
C ALA A 94 14.05 14.42 -10.98
#